data_AF-A0A8T5IKJ8-F1
#
_entry.id   AF-A0A8T5IKJ8-F1
#
_cell.length_a   1.000
_cell.length_b   1.000
_cell.length_c   1.000
_cell.angle_alpha   90.00
_cell.angle_beta   90.00
_cell.angle_gamma   90.00
#
_symmetry.space_group_name_H-M   'P 1'
#
loop_
_entity.id
_entity.type
_entity.pdbx_description
1 polymer ?
#
loop_
_entity_poly.entity_id
_entity_poly.type
_entity_poly.pdbx_seq_one_letter_code
_entity_poly.pdbx_strand_id
1 'polypeptide(L)' 'MKSLNEYWVKTKSYTKECRRVLKVTKKPNKEEFMAITKVTGLGMLVIGLIGFIITLIGWVVGI' A
#
# COMPACT_ATOMS: atom_id res chain seq x y z
N MET A 1 -9.08 -19.18 34.96
CA MET A 1 -9.68 -19.02 33.62
C MET A 1 -10.47 -17.71 33.53
N LYS A 2 -9.81 -16.55 33.64
CA LYS A 2 -10.43 -15.20 33.53
C LYS A 2 -9.70 -14.28 32.53
N SER A 3 -8.52 -14.65 32.04
CA SER A 3 -7.72 -13.79 31.13
C SER A 3 -8.16 -13.84 29.67
N LEU A 4 -8.63 -14.98 29.17
CA LEU A 4 -8.98 -15.14 27.75
C LEU A 4 -10.19 -14.29 27.31
N ASN A 5 -11.14 -14.03 28.22
CA ASN A 5 -12.37 -13.29 27.90
C ASN A 5 -12.11 -11.78 27.75
N GLU A 6 -11.16 -11.22 28.53
CA GLU A 6 -10.78 -9.81 28.38
C GLU A 6 -10.10 -9.51 27.04
N TYR A 7 -9.23 -10.39 26.54
CA TYR A 7 -8.61 -10.20 25.22
C TYR A 7 -9.63 -10.25 24.08
N TRP A 8 -10.62 -11.14 24.15
CA TRP A 8 -11.71 -11.24 23.16
C TRP A 8 -12.64 -10.03 23.15
N VAL A 9 -12.96 -9.47 24.32
CA VAL A 9 -13.74 -8.23 24.41
C VAL A 9 -12.95 -7.04 23.86
N LYS A 10 -11.65 -6.99 24.15
CA LYS A 10 -10.75 -5.94 23.69
C LYS A 10 -10.61 -5.95 22.16
N THR A 11 -10.35 -7.09 21.52
CA THR A 11 -10.24 -7.15 20.04
C THR A 11 -11.54 -6.81 19.33
N LYS A 12 -12.70 -7.17 19.90
CA LYS A 12 -14.02 -6.82 19.34
C LYS A 12 -14.31 -5.32 19.39
N SER A 13 -13.89 -4.63 20.45
CA SER A 13 -14.04 -3.17 20.56
C SER A 13 -13.06 -2.41 19.66
N TYR A 14 -11.78 -2.83 19.57
CA TYR A 14 -10.81 -2.23 18.62
C TYR A 14 -11.27 -2.33 17.17
N THR A 15 -11.85 -3.47 16.77
CA THR A 15 -12.37 -3.66 15.41
C THR A 15 -13.51 -2.67 15.09
N LYS A 16 -14.34 -2.33 16.09
CA LYS A 16 -15.44 -1.37 15.95
C LYS A 16 -14.92 0.06 15.77
N GLU A 17 -13.90 0.45 16.52
CA GLU A 17 -13.24 1.76 16.39
C GLU A 17 -12.54 1.90 15.04
N CYS A 18 -11.80 0.88 14.59
CA CYS A 18 -11.19 0.87 13.26
C CYS A 18 -12.23 1.04 12.14
N ARG A 19 -13.40 0.40 12.26
CA ARG A 19 -14.50 0.56 11.29
C ARG A 19 -15.05 1.99 11.28
N ARG A 20 -15.08 2.69 12.42
CA ARG A 20 -15.49 4.09 12.49
C ARG A 20 -14.51 4.99 11.73
N VAL A 21 -13.21 4.78 11.92
CA VAL A 21 -12.16 5.52 11.21
C VAL A 21 -12.24 5.30 9.70
N LEU A 22 -12.37 4.04 9.25
CA LEU A 22 -12.53 3.70 7.83
C LEU A 22 -13.80 4.26 7.19
N LYS A 23 -14.83 4.60 8.00
CA LYS A 23 -16.06 5.24 7.51
C LYS A 23 -15.92 6.78 7.43
N VAL A 24 -15.02 7.36 8.22
CA VAL A 24 -14.71 8.80 8.20
C VAL A 24 -13.76 9.15 7.05
N THR A 25 -12.93 8.22 6.59
CA THR A 25 -12.08 8.45 5.42
C THR A 25 -12.91 8.57 4.15
N LYS A 26 -12.56 9.57 3.31
CA LYS A 26 -13.22 9.78 2.02
C LYS A 26 -12.77 8.72 1.03
N LYS A 27 -13.71 7.95 0.50
CA LYS A 27 -13.44 7.01 -0.60
C LYS A 27 -13.01 7.82 -1.83
N PRO A 28 -11.87 7.51 -2.46
CA PRO A 28 -11.38 8.29 -3.61
C PRO A 28 -12.38 8.21 -4.76
N ASN A 29 -12.55 9.31 -5.49
CA ASN A 29 -13.34 9.31 -6.70
C ASN A 29 -12.57 8.61 -7.83
N LYS A 30 -13.27 8.09 -8.85
CA LYS A 30 -12.65 7.36 -9.97
C LYS A 30 -11.62 8.23 -10.72
N GLU A 31 -11.87 9.53 -10.82
CA GLU A 31 -10.97 10.48 -11.47
C GLU A 31 -9.67 10.69 -10.68
N GLU A 32 -9.77 10.91 -9.37
CA GLU A 32 -8.61 11.04 -8.47
C GLU A 32 -7.76 9.76 -8.48
N PHE A 33 -8.42 8.61 -8.43
CA PHE A 33 -7.75 7.31 -8.52
C PHE A 33 -6.98 7.18 -9.84
N MET A 34 -7.62 7.45 -10.98
CA MET A 34 -6.96 7.40 -12.28
C MET A 34 -5.80 8.40 -12.40
N ALA A 35 -5.92 9.60 -11.84
CA ALA A 35 -4.86 10.59 -11.86
C ALA A 35 -3.63 10.08 -11.08
N ILE A 36 -3.84 9.58 -9.86
CA ILE A 36 -2.76 9.02 -9.02
C ILE A 36 -2.13 7.82 -9.72
N THR A 37 -2.93 6.87 -10.24
CA THR A 37 -2.41 5.68 -10.92
C THR A 37 -1.58 6.05 -12.16
N LYS A 38 -1.99 7.04 -12.96
CA LYS A 38 -1.21 7.49 -14.13
C LYS A 38 0.13 8.08 -13.72
N VAL A 39 0.16 8.95 -12.72
CA VAL A 39 1.40 9.60 -12.25
C VAL A 39 2.34 8.59 -11.60
N THR A 40 1.82 7.75 -10.70
CA THR A 40 2.62 6.70 -10.04
C THR A 40 3.10 5.65 -11.04
N GLY A 41 2.25 5.25 -11.99
CA GLY A 41 2.62 4.30 -13.05
C GLY A 41 3.74 4.84 -13.94
N LEU A 42 3.69 6.13 -14.29
CA LEU A 42 4.77 6.79 -15.04
C LEU A 42 6.08 6.82 -14.23
N GLY A 43 6.01 7.14 -12.93
CA GLY A 43 7.18 7.11 -12.04
C GLY A 43 7.80 5.72 -11.90
N MET A 44 6.97 4.67 -11.74
CA MET A 44 7.43 3.28 -11.68
C MET A 44 8.11 2.84 -12.97
N LEU A 45 7.59 3.25 -14.13
CA LEU A 45 8.20 2.96 -15.43
C LEU A 45 9.59 3.60 -15.55
N VAL A 46 9.73 4.88 -15.17
CA VAL A 46 11.01 5.58 -15.24
C VAL A 46 12.04 4.93 -14.32
N ILE A 47 11.69 4.68 -13.06
CA ILE A 47 12.60 4.06 -12.09
C ILE A 47 12.94 2.62 -12.52
N GLY A 48 11.96 1.86 -13.01
CA GLY A 48 12.15 0.51 -13.53
C GLY A 48 13.08 0.47 -14.74
N LEU A 49 12.95 1.41 -15.68
CA LEU A 49 13.85 1.53 -16.84
C LEU A 49 15.28 1.89 -16.43
N ILE A 50 15.44 2.80 -15.47
CA ILE A 50 16.78 3.17 -14.96
C ILE A 50 17.44 1.94 -14.32
N GLY A 51 16.72 1.23 -13.44
CA GLY A 51 17.20 -0.01 -12.84
C GLY A 51 17.50 -1.10 -13.88
N PHE A 52 16.65 -1.21 -14.91
CA PHE A 52 16.84 -2.16 -16.01
C PHE A 52 18.10 -1.87 -16.82
N ILE A 53 18.37 -0.60 -17.14
CA ILE A 53 19.59 -0.18 -17.86
C ILE A 53 20.83 -0.49 -17.02
N ILE A 54 20.82 -0.22 -15.72
CA ILE A 54 21.94 -0.53 -14.82
C ILE A 54 22.22 -2.04 -14.80
N THR A 55 21.19 -2.87 -14.67
CA THR A 55 21.31 -4.32 -14.68
C THR A 55 21.79 -4.85 -16.03
N LEU A 56 21.30 -4.29 -17.15
CA LEU A 56 21.76 -4.67 -18.49
C LEU A 56 23.25 -4.35 -18.68
N ILE A 57 23.70 -3.17 -18.24
CA ILE A 57 25.12 -2.80 -18.32
C ILE A 57 25.95 -3.72 -17.43
N GLY A 58 25.49 -4.00 -16.20
CA GLY A 58 26.16 -4.96 -15.31
C GLY A 58 26.33 -6.34 -15.95
N TRP A 59 25.26 -6.86 -16.58
CA TRP A 59 25.27 -8.14 -17.28
C TRP A 59 26.22 -8.16 -18.48
N VAL A 60 26.26 -7.08 -19.27
CA VAL A 60 27.16 -6.96 -20.44
C VAL A 60 28.62 -6.82 -20.04
N VAL A 61 28.92 -6.14 -18.93
CA VAL A 61 30.28 -5.95 -18.41
C VAL A 61 30.82 -7.22 -17.73
N GLY A 62 29.96 -8.21 -17.45
CA GLY A 62 30.38 -9.52 -16.92
C GLY A 62 30.56 -9.55 -15.40
N ILE A 63 29.83 -8.70 -14.66
CA ILE A 63 29.57 -8.86 -13.22
C ILE A 63 28.47 -9.91 -13.02
#